data_AF-A0A2X4V8A2-F1
#
_entry.id   AF-A0A2X4V8A2-F1
#
_cell.length_a   1.000
_cell.length_b   1.000
_cell.length_c   1.000
_cell.angle_alpha   90.00
_cell.angle_beta   90.00
_cell.angle_gamma   90.00
#
_symmetry.space_group_name_H-M   'P 1'
#
loop_
_entity.id
_entity.type
_entity.pdbx_description
1 polymer ?
#
loop_
_entity_poly.entity_id
_entity_poly.type
_entity_poly.pdbx_seq_one_letter_code
_entity_poly.pdbx_strand_id
1 'polypeptide(L)'
;MARKKQWQLEGHPARLWRPLADGAVRCELCPRSCKIIPGRTGVCRMRRNENGSLVSLNYGKSVPMTQESIETEAVYHYAPGEKILSLGNIGCMLNCDFCQNWTTSQARYVQDDNVMYYSPEDVVNYALKHDIRVLSWTYNDPVVWHEFVMETAKLGRQHGLKNLYKSAFYISEKGIDELLGVMDIFSISLKSMQDSFYRKHTGGRLQPILDGIKQVYDARKGGNGPHLEISNLCVTGRNDSLTESRKVSDWMLNHLDEEIPLHYVRFHPDYRYTDVERTSIPFLEQARVNALADGMRYVYLGNVYGTDSANSYCPDCQTQWVKRNGLVAHSFLKDGSCPNCGKRSPIVLPWEDKKLRPEGISIPSELSCSTHMFRGAIQACHIEQDEESTLYYQFISASGEPVGEVGVNGCSRFMLSKSDDRAAGIRLYHSANRDIRLFEVYDRAHFPVMNSEQTRGTSEDVPITFHPLQGR
;
A
#
# COMPACT_ATOMS: atom_id res chain seq x y z
N MET A 1 -31.66 16.70 12.48
CA MET A 1 -30.58 15.70 12.63
C MET A 1 -30.17 15.25 11.25
N ALA A 2 -28.86 15.22 10.92
CA ALA A 2 -28.43 14.60 9.67
C ALA A 2 -28.87 13.12 9.67
N ARG A 3 -29.52 12.67 8.59
CA ARG A 3 -29.93 11.27 8.43
C ARG A 3 -28.70 10.37 8.57
N LYS A 4 -28.76 9.37 9.45
CA LYS A 4 -27.69 8.36 9.54
C LYS A 4 -27.60 7.62 8.21
N LYS A 5 -26.38 7.44 7.71
CA LYS A 5 -26.11 6.69 6.48
C LYS A 5 -26.36 5.20 6.72
N GLN A 6 -26.77 4.45 5.71
CA GLN A 6 -27.09 3.02 5.84
C GLN A 6 -25.91 2.24 6.42
N TRP A 7 -24.69 2.52 5.95
CA TRP A 7 -23.48 1.85 6.45
C TRP A 7 -23.23 2.09 7.95
N GLN A 8 -23.88 3.07 8.59
CA GLN A 8 -23.73 3.37 10.01
C GLN A 8 -24.78 2.68 10.89
N LEU A 9 -25.77 1.99 10.35
CA LEU A 9 -26.88 1.47 11.14
C LEU A 9 -26.44 0.29 12.00
N GLU A 10 -25.77 -0.68 11.40
CA GLU A 10 -25.36 -1.92 12.07
C GLU A 10 -23.91 -1.85 12.59
N GLY A 11 -23.71 -2.33 13.81
CA GLY A 11 -22.42 -2.47 14.45
C GLY A 11 -22.09 -3.94 14.76
N HIS A 12 -20.82 -4.28 14.71
CA HIS A 12 -20.28 -5.57 15.13
C HIS A 12 -19.62 -5.44 16.50
N PRO A 13 -19.71 -6.43 17.41
CA PRO A 13 -18.99 -6.38 18.69
C PRO A 13 -17.52 -6.00 18.52
N ALA A 14 -17.06 -5.00 19.28
CA ALA A 14 -15.67 -4.57 19.26
C ALA A 14 -14.82 -5.33 20.28
N ARG A 15 -13.54 -5.50 19.98
CA ARG A 15 -12.50 -5.95 20.89
C ARG A 15 -11.78 -4.76 21.54
N LEU A 16 -10.90 -5.06 22.49
CA LEU A 16 -9.98 -4.10 23.13
C LEU A 16 -10.71 -2.89 23.74
N TRP A 17 -11.61 -3.16 24.68
CA TRP A 17 -12.29 -2.14 25.46
C TRP A 17 -12.69 -2.67 26.83
N ARG A 18 -13.07 -1.77 27.73
CA ARG A 18 -13.64 -2.13 29.03
C ARG A 18 -14.80 -1.22 29.41
N PRO A 19 -15.79 -1.73 30.16
CA PRO A 19 -16.89 -0.91 30.68
C PRO A 19 -16.36 0.10 31.71
N LEU A 20 -17.08 1.21 31.83
CA LEU A 20 -16.92 2.24 32.85
C LEU A 20 -18.29 2.52 33.51
N ALA A 21 -18.30 3.38 34.53
CA ALA A 21 -19.55 3.85 35.14
C ALA A 21 -20.50 4.51 34.13
N ASP A 22 -21.80 4.52 34.45
CA ASP A 22 -22.87 5.19 33.70
C ASP A 22 -23.04 4.69 32.26
N GLY A 23 -22.68 3.43 32.01
CA GLY A 23 -22.72 2.83 30.67
C GLY A 23 -21.68 3.40 29.70
N ALA A 24 -20.72 4.20 30.16
CA ALA A 24 -19.60 4.60 29.33
C ALA A 24 -18.63 3.43 29.08
N VAL A 25 -17.83 3.52 28.05
CA VAL A 25 -16.79 2.52 27.73
C VAL A 25 -15.44 3.19 27.50
N ARG A 26 -14.36 2.47 27.78
CA ARG A 26 -13.00 2.84 27.41
C ARG A 26 -12.57 2.00 26.21
N CYS A 27 -12.46 2.60 25.04
CA CYS A 27 -11.86 1.94 23.87
C CYS A 27 -10.34 1.97 24.00
N GLU A 28 -9.68 0.82 23.96
CA GLU A 28 -8.25 0.63 24.14
C GLU A 28 -7.52 0.24 22.85
N LEU A 29 -8.22 0.15 21.70
CA LEU A 29 -7.64 -0.26 20.41
C LEU A 29 -6.46 0.61 19.94
N CYS A 30 -6.51 1.92 20.20
CA CYS A 30 -5.45 2.86 19.80
C CYS A 30 -5.00 3.74 20.97
N PRO A 31 -3.87 4.44 20.84
CA PRO A 31 -3.29 5.25 21.93
C PRO A 31 -4.20 6.38 22.45
N ARG A 32 -5.28 6.72 21.73
CA ARG A 32 -6.24 7.74 22.21
C ARG A 32 -7.04 7.31 23.43
N SER A 33 -7.16 6.00 23.68
CA SER A 33 -7.87 5.45 24.84
C SER A 33 -9.23 6.13 25.11
N CYS A 34 -10.09 6.22 24.09
CA CYS A 34 -11.27 7.11 24.13
C CYS A 34 -12.27 6.67 25.22
N LYS A 35 -12.74 7.61 26.06
CA LYS A 35 -13.96 7.43 26.86
C LYS A 35 -15.17 7.74 25.97
N ILE A 36 -16.05 6.77 25.76
CA ILE A 36 -17.21 6.90 24.87
C ILE A 36 -18.47 6.65 25.70
N ILE A 37 -19.32 7.67 25.83
CA ILE A 37 -20.62 7.56 26.52
C ILE A 37 -21.68 6.90 25.59
N PRO A 38 -22.78 6.34 26.13
CA PRO A 38 -23.82 5.71 25.33
C PRO A 38 -24.30 6.57 24.14
N GLY A 39 -24.47 5.94 22.98
CA GLY A 39 -24.96 6.57 21.75
C GLY A 39 -23.93 7.44 21.01
N ARG A 40 -22.71 7.57 21.53
CA ARG A 40 -21.63 8.36 20.92
C ARG A 40 -20.57 7.47 20.28
N THR A 41 -19.72 8.09 19.45
CA THR A 41 -18.57 7.45 18.83
C THR A 41 -17.25 7.97 19.39
N GLY A 42 -16.19 7.19 19.24
CA GLY A 42 -14.82 7.64 19.44
C GLY A 42 -14.35 8.60 18.34
N VAL A 43 -13.14 9.13 18.48
CA VAL A 43 -12.58 10.13 17.54
C VAL A 43 -12.54 9.62 16.10
N CYS A 44 -12.23 8.34 15.87
CA CYS A 44 -12.20 7.74 14.53
C CYS A 44 -13.60 7.57 13.90
N ARG A 45 -14.67 7.76 14.67
CA ARG A 45 -16.08 7.57 14.28
C ARG A 45 -16.47 6.15 13.88
N MET A 46 -15.54 5.20 13.90
CA MET A 46 -15.79 3.77 13.62
C MET A 46 -16.16 2.97 14.87
N ARG A 47 -15.86 3.49 16.06
CA ARG A 47 -16.17 2.82 17.34
C ARG A 47 -17.33 3.51 18.01
N ARG A 48 -18.45 2.82 18.23
CA ARG A 48 -19.68 3.36 18.85
C ARG A 48 -19.97 2.64 20.15
N ASN A 49 -20.40 3.38 21.16
CA ASN A 49 -20.99 2.80 22.35
C ASN A 49 -22.49 2.59 22.13
N GLU A 50 -22.92 1.33 22.10
CA GLU A 50 -24.30 0.90 22.07
C GLU A 50 -24.69 0.34 23.43
N ASN A 51 -25.40 1.16 24.20
CA ASN A 51 -25.99 0.76 25.49
C ASN A 51 -24.99 0.11 26.47
N GLY A 52 -23.77 0.65 26.57
CA GLY A 52 -22.73 0.12 27.46
C GLY A 52 -21.78 -0.88 26.82
N SER A 53 -21.98 -1.23 25.55
CA SER A 53 -21.10 -2.12 24.78
C SER A 53 -20.44 -1.38 23.63
N LEU A 54 -19.15 -1.63 23.40
CA LEU A 54 -18.47 -1.05 22.24
C LEU A 54 -18.72 -1.92 21.00
N VAL A 55 -19.07 -1.28 19.89
CA VAL A 55 -19.19 -1.90 18.57
C VAL A 55 -18.30 -1.19 17.54
N SER A 56 -17.86 -1.93 16.52
CA SER A 56 -17.24 -1.41 15.30
C SER A 56 -18.29 -1.23 14.21
N LEU A 57 -18.30 -0.07 13.57
CA LEU A 57 -19.26 0.30 12.52
C LEU A 57 -18.82 -0.11 11.13
N ASN A 58 -17.60 -0.60 10.94
CA ASN A 58 -17.05 -0.90 9.63
C ASN A 58 -16.73 -2.38 9.39
N TYR A 59 -17.15 -3.30 10.26
CA TYR A 59 -16.95 -4.73 10.04
C TYR A 59 -17.54 -5.16 8.69
N GLY A 60 -16.73 -5.81 7.84
CA GLY A 60 -17.12 -6.19 6.48
C GLY A 60 -17.39 -5.04 5.50
N LYS A 61 -17.14 -3.78 5.90
CA LYS A 61 -17.42 -2.58 5.08
C LYS A 61 -16.14 -2.01 4.52
N SER A 62 -16.02 -2.08 3.20
CA SER A 62 -14.80 -1.86 2.44
C SER A 62 -15.05 -0.95 1.25
N VAL A 63 -13.97 -0.56 0.56
CA VAL A 63 -14.00 -0.12 -0.84
C VAL A 63 -13.85 -1.34 -1.77
N PRO A 64 -14.00 -1.21 -3.10
CA PRO A 64 -13.73 -2.30 -4.04
C PRO A 64 -12.35 -2.92 -3.81
N MET A 65 -12.29 -4.25 -3.73
CA MET A 65 -11.02 -4.97 -3.63
C MET A 65 -10.29 -4.92 -4.98
N THR A 66 -8.97 -4.74 -4.97
CA THR A 66 -8.18 -4.60 -6.20
C THR A 66 -7.08 -5.62 -6.25
N GLN A 67 -6.90 -6.30 -7.38
CA GLN A 67 -5.68 -7.05 -7.65
C GLN A 67 -4.53 -6.11 -8.03
N GLU A 68 -3.46 -6.12 -7.27
CA GLU A 68 -2.25 -5.31 -7.46
C GLU A 68 -0.97 -6.18 -7.37
N SER A 69 0.20 -5.55 -7.29
CA SER A 69 1.47 -6.21 -7.00
C SER A 69 2.00 -5.76 -5.63
N ILE A 70 2.78 -6.61 -4.96
CA ILE A 70 3.30 -6.30 -3.62
C ILE A 70 4.12 -5.00 -3.54
N GLU A 71 4.70 -4.57 -4.66
CA GLU A 71 5.41 -3.30 -4.81
C GLU A 71 4.55 -2.06 -4.51
N THR A 72 3.22 -2.09 -4.71
CA THR A 72 2.36 -0.94 -4.40
C THR A 72 2.47 -0.60 -2.92
N GLU A 73 2.58 -1.61 -2.06
CA GLU A 73 2.63 -1.47 -0.60
C GLU A 73 3.98 -1.00 -0.05
N ALA A 74 4.95 -0.65 -0.90
CA ALA A 74 6.33 -0.39 -0.52
C ALA A 74 6.94 -1.57 0.26
N VAL A 75 6.78 -2.77 -0.29
CA VAL A 75 7.40 -4.02 0.19
C VAL A 75 8.23 -4.60 -0.94
N TYR A 76 9.56 -4.47 -0.85
CA TYR A 76 10.48 -4.86 -1.92
C TYR A 76 11.34 -6.09 -1.57
N HIS A 77 11.33 -6.53 -0.32
CA HIS A 77 12.13 -7.68 0.15
C HIS A 77 11.27 -8.90 0.48
N TYR A 78 10.00 -8.89 0.12
CA TYR A 78 9.11 -10.04 0.26
C TYR A 78 8.40 -10.32 -1.06
N ALA A 79 8.56 -11.53 -1.59
CA ALA A 79 7.97 -12.03 -2.83
C ALA A 79 7.83 -10.96 -3.96
N PRO A 80 8.93 -10.36 -4.46
CA PRO A 80 8.85 -9.32 -5.49
C PRO A 80 8.02 -9.73 -6.70
N GLY A 81 7.10 -8.85 -7.15
CA GLY A 81 6.22 -9.08 -8.28
C GLY A 81 5.08 -10.08 -8.01
N GLU A 82 4.83 -10.43 -6.74
CA GLU A 82 3.69 -11.25 -6.37
C GLU A 82 2.38 -10.46 -6.48
N LYS A 83 1.32 -11.15 -6.92
CA LYS A 83 -0.04 -10.60 -6.89
C LYS A 83 -0.52 -10.47 -5.45
N ILE A 84 -1.15 -9.34 -5.15
CA ILE A 84 -1.81 -9.11 -3.88
C ILE A 84 -3.27 -8.75 -4.11
N LEU A 85 -4.12 -9.03 -3.12
CA LEU A 85 -5.48 -8.53 -3.05
C LEU A 85 -5.50 -7.37 -2.07
N SER A 86 -5.55 -6.15 -2.58
CA SER A 86 -5.57 -4.92 -1.79
C SER A 86 -6.98 -4.60 -1.33
N LEU A 87 -7.15 -4.47 -0.02
CA LEU A 87 -8.43 -4.19 0.65
C LEU A 87 -8.32 -2.91 1.47
N GLY A 88 -9.24 -1.97 1.26
CA GLY A 88 -9.36 -0.75 2.06
C GLY A 88 -10.67 -0.67 2.81
N ASN A 89 -10.61 -0.32 4.09
CA ASN A 89 -11.80 -0.19 4.93
C ASN A 89 -12.48 1.18 4.78
N ILE A 90 -13.63 1.36 5.44
CA ILE A 90 -14.23 2.68 5.68
C ILE A 90 -13.71 3.29 6.99
N GLY A 91 -13.28 4.56 6.95
CA GLY A 91 -12.74 5.29 8.11
C GLY A 91 -11.23 5.12 8.30
N CYS A 92 -10.64 5.85 9.25
CA CYS A 92 -9.21 5.80 9.56
C CYS A 92 -8.94 6.19 11.02
N MET A 93 -7.82 5.73 11.58
CA MET A 93 -7.35 6.17 12.90
C MET A 93 -6.80 7.60 12.88
N LEU A 94 -6.32 8.11 11.75
CA LEU A 94 -5.73 9.44 11.61
C LEU A 94 -6.62 10.36 10.76
N ASN A 95 -6.40 11.66 10.86
CA ASN A 95 -7.14 12.68 10.10
C ASN A 95 -6.22 13.53 9.20
N CYS A 96 -5.26 12.86 8.55
CA CYS A 96 -4.28 13.47 7.64
C CYS A 96 -4.93 14.49 6.69
N ASP A 97 -4.52 15.76 6.77
CA ASP A 97 -5.00 16.85 5.90
C ASP A 97 -4.49 16.76 4.45
N PHE A 98 -3.54 15.84 4.20
CA PHE A 98 -2.94 15.51 2.89
C PHE A 98 -3.30 14.08 2.42
N CYS A 99 -4.35 13.46 2.97
CA CYS A 99 -4.69 12.07 2.67
C CYS A 99 -5.17 11.90 1.22
N GLN A 100 -4.52 11.02 0.45
CA GLN A 100 -4.98 10.65 -0.90
C GLN A 100 -6.37 9.97 -0.86
N ASN A 101 -6.64 9.20 0.20
CA ASN A 101 -7.84 8.38 0.34
C ASN A 101 -8.93 9.05 1.18
N TRP A 102 -8.90 10.39 1.26
CA TRP A 102 -9.73 11.17 2.19
C TRP A 102 -11.23 10.95 2.05
N THR A 103 -11.71 10.58 0.87
CA THR A 103 -13.14 10.31 0.59
C THR A 103 -13.67 9.12 1.38
N THR A 104 -12.83 8.09 1.59
CA THR A 104 -13.19 6.86 2.30
C THR A 104 -12.57 6.80 3.70
N SER A 105 -11.43 7.46 3.92
CA SER A 105 -10.75 7.51 5.22
C SER A 105 -11.43 8.46 6.21
N GLN A 106 -12.00 9.56 5.74
CA GLN A 106 -12.73 10.50 6.58
C GLN A 106 -14.22 10.16 6.58
N ALA A 107 -14.66 9.48 7.64
CA ALA A 107 -16.03 8.97 7.83
C ALA A 107 -17.18 9.95 7.49
N ARG A 108 -16.93 11.28 7.54
CA ARG A 108 -17.93 12.28 7.15
C ARG A 108 -18.24 12.29 5.64
N TYR A 109 -17.28 11.99 4.79
CA TYR A 109 -17.44 12.05 3.33
C TYR A 109 -17.98 10.75 2.74
N VAL A 110 -17.76 9.62 3.40
CA VAL A 110 -18.20 8.28 2.95
C VAL A 110 -19.71 8.24 2.73
N GLN A 111 -20.16 8.10 1.49
CA GLN A 111 -21.57 7.87 1.13
C GLN A 111 -21.86 6.36 1.06
N ASP A 112 -23.14 5.99 1.08
CA ASP A 112 -23.56 4.58 1.00
C ASP A 112 -23.06 3.92 -0.31
N ASP A 113 -23.07 4.65 -1.43
CA ASP A 113 -22.54 4.19 -2.73
C ASP A 113 -21.02 3.98 -2.76
N ASN A 114 -20.30 4.38 -1.71
CA ASN A 114 -18.86 4.13 -1.58
C ASN A 114 -18.54 2.84 -0.83
N VAL A 115 -19.55 2.13 -0.32
CA VAL A 115 -19.37 1.01 0.61
C VAL A 115 -19.71 -0.31 -0.06
N MET A 116 -18.70 -1.15 -0.18
CA MET A 116 -18.83 -2.56 -0.50
C MET A 116 -18.94 -3.38 0.77
N TYR A 117 -19.64 -4.51 0.69
CA TYR A 117 -19.85 -5.43 1.81
C TYR A 117 -19.22 -6.78 1.48
N TYR A 118 -18.36 -7.26 2.37
CA TYR A 118 -17.70 -8.56 2.24
C TYR A 118 -17.76 -9.32 3.54
N SER A 119 -17.99 -10.63 3.46
CA SER A 119 -17.65 -11.59 4.50
C SER A 119 -16.17 -11.96 4.45
N PRO A 120 -15.58 -12.50 5.53
CA PRO A 120 -14.25 -13.09 5.48
C PRO A 120 -14.11 -14.16 4.38
N GLU A 121 -15.15 -14.97 4.18
CA GLU A 121 -15.21 -16.01 3.15
C GLU A 121 -15.17 -15.42 1.75
N ASP A 122 -15.88 -14.32 1.47
CA ASP A 122 -15.84 -13.66 0.16
C ASP A 122 -14.41 -13.26 -0.22
N VAL A 123 -13.67 -12.67 0.73
CA VAL A 123 -12.29 -12.21 0.51
C VAL A 123 -11.34 -13.39 0.24
N VAL A 124 -11.42 -14.44 1.07
CA VAL A 124 -10.54 -15.61 0.93
C VAL A 124 -10.86 -16.39 -0.35
N ASN A 125 -12.14 -16.61 -0.64
CA ASN A 125 -12.57 -17.30 -1.86
C ASN A 125 -12.16 -16.53 -3.12
N TYR A 126 -12.28 -15.20 -3.11
CA TYR A 126 -11.83 -14.36 -4.21
C TYR A 126 -10.32 -14.51 -4.45
N ALA A 127 -9.50 -14.41 -3.38
CA ALA A 127 -8.06 -14.58 -3.50
C ALA A 127 -7.67 -15.95 -4.07
N LEU A 128 -8.29 -17.03 -3.57
CA LEU A 128 -8.04 -18.39 -4.05
C LEU A 128 -8.47 -18.57 -5.51
N LYS A 129 -9.65 -18.06 -5.88
CA LYS A 129 -10.19 -18.13 -7.25
C LYS A 129 -9.26 -17.47 -8.27
N HIS A 130 -8.60 -16.37 -7.89
CA HIS A 130 -7.76 -15.57 -8.78
C HIS A 130 -6.24 -15.84 -8.62
N ASP A 131 -5.85 -16.90 -7.91
CA ASP A 131 -4.45 -17.28 -7.66
C ASP A 131 -3.64 -16.12 -7.04
N ILE A 132 -4.25 -15.47 -6.05
CA ILE A 132 -3.64 -14.41 -5.25
C ILE A 132 -3.20 -15.00 -3.91
N ARG A 133 -1.95 -14.75 -3.52
CA ARG A 133 -1.31 -15.39 -2.36
C ARG A 133 -1.20 -14.50 -1.14
N VAL A 134 -1.37 -13.19 -1.30
CA VAL A 134 -1.22 -12.20 -0.24
C VAL A 134 -2.46 -11.32 -0.15
N LEU A 135 -3.07 -11.28 1.03
CA LEU A 135 -4.10 -10.30 1.38
C LEU A 135 -3.41 -9.05 1.92
N SER A 136 -3.61 -7.90 1.27
CA SER A 136 -3.05 -6.61 1.69
C SER A 136 -4.12 -5.74 2.33
N TRP A 137 -3.93 -5.42 3.60
CA TRP A 137 -4.78 -4.53 4.39
C TRP A 137 -4.23 -3.10 4.27
N THR A 138 -4.86 -2.26 3.44
CA THR A 138 -4.24 -1.02 2.92
C THR A 138 -5.26 0.11 2.63
N TYR A 139 -4.90 1.03 1.72
CA TYR A 139 -5.55 2.27 1.31
C TYR A 139 -5.74 3.25 2.46
N ASN A 140 -6.63 2.95 3.38
CA ASN A 140 -6.85 3.76 4.57
C ASN A 140 -5.87 3.31 5.67
N ASP A 141 -6.35 3.19 6.90
CA ASP A 141 -5.54 2.60 7.96
C ASP A 141 -6.34 1.43 8.55
N PRO A 142 -5.87 0.17 8.37
CA PRO A 142 -6.63 -1.02 8.75
C PRO A 142 -6.82 -1.16 10.27
N VAL A 143 -6.18 -0.33 11.10
CA VAL A 143 -6.33 -0.38 12.57
C VAL A 143 -7.79 -0.15 12.98
N VAL A 144 -8.55 0.71 12.31
CA VAL A 144 -9.98 0.86 12.64
C VAL A 144 -10.81 -0.38 12.28
N TRP A 145 -10.32 -1.23 11.39
CA TRP A 145 -10.99 -2.41 10.85
C TRP A 145 -10.57 -3.72 11.54
N HIS A 146 -9.99 -3.59 12.73
CA HIS A 146 -9.31 -4.65 13.50
C HIS A 146 -10.03 -6.00 13.50
N GLU A 147 -11.32 -6.07 13.86
CA GLU A 147 -12.04 -7.34 13.98
C GLU A 147 -12.15 -8.09 12.65
N PHE A 148 -12.55 -7.39 11.58
CA PHE A 148 -12.69 -8.00 10.27
C PHE A 148 -11.33 -8.46 9.71
N VAL A 149 -10.29 -7.63 9.90
CA VAL A 149 -8.92 -7.98 9.53
C VAL A 149 -8.45 -9.22 10.29
N MET A 150 -8.64 -9.27 11.60
CA MET A 150 -8.21 -10.39 12.44
C MET A 150 -8.90 -11.70 12.06
N GLU A 151 -10.22 -11.67 11.82
CA GLU A 151 -11.00 -12.85 11.45
C GLU A 151 -10.64 -13.35 10.04
N THR A 152 -10.59 -12.43 9.07
CA THR A 152 -10.25 -12.78 7.69
C THR A 152 -8.79 -13.22 7.54
N ALA A 153 -7.86 -12.58 8.25
CA ALA A 153 -6.45 -12.99 8.23
C ALA A 153 -6.24 -14.40 8.78
N LYS A 154 -6.97 -14.78 9.85
CA LYS A 154 -6.94 -16.15 10.39
C LYS A 154 -7.48 -17.15 9.37
N LEU A 155 -8.62 -16.84 8.75
CA LEU A 155 -9.22 -17.70 7.74
C LEU A 155 -8.30 -17.86 6.51
N GLY A 156 -7.69 -16.76 6.05
CA GLY A 156 -6.75 -16.78 4.94
C GLY A 156 -5.53 -17.68 5.22
N ARG A 157 -4.97 -17.60 6.43
CA ARG A 157 -3.85 -18.48 6.85
C ARG A 157 -4.20 -19.95 6.85
N GLN A 158 -5.44 -20.31 7.22
CA GLN A 158 -5.91 -21.70 7.14
C GLN A 158 -5.90 -22.24 5.70
N HIS A 159 -5.96 -21.35 4.71
CA HIS A 159 -5.89 -21.65 3.29
C HIS A 159 -4.51 -21.34 2.66
N GLY A 160 -3.48 -21.12 3.49
CA GLY A 160 -2.11 -20.87 3.03
C GLY A 160 -1.83 -19.46 2.51
N LEU A 161 -2.79 -18.53 2.62
CA LEU A 161 -2.59 -17.12 2.26
C LEU A 161 -1.71 -16.41 3.29
N LYS A 162 -0.96 -15.41 2.82
CA LYS A 162 -0.19 -14.49 3.65
C LYS A 162 -0.93 -13.18 3.89
N ASN A 163 -0.68 -12.54 5.03
CA ASN A 163 -1.28 -11.25 5.36
C ASN A 163 -0.22 -10.14 5.41
N LEU A 164 -0.46 -9.07 4.66
CA LEU A 164 0.32 -7.85 4.62
C LEU A 164 -0.46 -6.71 5.28
N TYR A 165 0.14 -6.07 6.28
CA TYR A 165 -0.45 -4.96 7.02
C TYR A 165 0.22 -3.63 6.65
N LYS A 166 -0.41 -2.84 5.76
CA LYS A 166 0.04 -1.49 5.41
C LYS A 166 -0.65 -0.47 6.29
N SER A 167 0.10 0.24 7.14
CA SER A 167 -0.53 1.12 8.14
C SER A 167 0.34 2.31 8.54
N ALA A 168 -0.28 3.41 8.97
CA ALA A 168 0.42 4.48 9.70
C ALA A 168 0.67 4.09 11.17
N PHE A 169 0.17 2.91 11.57
CA PHE A 169 0.51 2.15 12.76
C PHE A 169 0.21 2.85 14.09
N TYR A 170 -0.87 3.64 14.11
CA TYR A 170 -1.34 4.30 15.32
C TYR A 170 -2.30 3.38 16.11
N ILE A 171 -1.74 2.30 16.64
CA ILE A 171 -2.42 1.20 17.35
C ILE A 171 -1.85 1.03 18.76
N SER A 172 -2.62 0.41 19.66
CA SER A 172 -2.16 0.07 21.02
C SER A 172 -1.25 -1.16 21.02
N GLU A 173 -0.41 -1.28 22.06
CA GLU A 173 0.43 -2.45 22.32
C GLU A 173 -0.36 -3.77 22.24
N LYS A 174 -1.50 -3.86 22.93
CA LYS A 174 -2.39 -5.04 22.90
C LYS A 174 -2.95 -5.33 21.50
N GLY A 175 -3.21 -4.28 20.72
CA GLY A 175 -3.66 -4.43 19.34
C GLY A 175 -2.56 -5.00 18.44
N ILE A 176 -1.31 -4.60 18.68
CA ILE A 176 -0.14 -5.15 17.99
C ILE A 176 0.06 -6.62 18.37
N ASP A 177 -0.08 -6.98 19.65
CA ASP A 177 0.00 -8.38 20.10
C ASP A 177 -1.01 -9.27 19.37
N GLU A 178 -2.25 -8.80 19.21
CA GLU A 178 -3.26 -9.53 18.43
C GLU A 178 -2.83 -9.66 16.95
N LEU A 179 -2.36 -8.58 16.31
CA LEU A 179 -1.91 -8.61 14.91
C LEU A 179 -0.73 -9.54 14.68
N LEU A 180 0.23 -9.61 15.60
CA LEU A 180 1.42 -10.48 15.49
C LEU A 180 1.04 -11.97 15.40
N GLY A 181 -0.13 -12.36 15.89
CA GLY A 181 -0.63 -13.73 15.76
C GLY A 181 -1.12 -14.10 14.35
N VAL A 182 -1.30 -13.13 13.45
CA VAL A 182 -1.99 -13.34 12.16
C VAL A 182 -1.34 -12.64 10.96
N MET A 183 -0.44 -11.67 11.18
CA MET A 183 0.24 -10.92 10.12
C MET A 183 1.60 -11.53 9.80
N ASP A 184 1.90 -11.66 8.51
CA ASP A 184 3.18 -12.17 8.02
C ASP A 184 4.12 -11.03 7.61
N ILE A 185 3.57 -9.88 7.19
CA ILE A 185 4.30 -8.75 6.62
C ILE A 185 3.75 -7.45 7.20
N PHE A 186 4.62 -6.57 7.69
CA PHE A 186 4.27 -5.21 8.09
C PHE A 186 4.97 -4.21 7.18
N SER A 187 4.18 -3.30 6.60
CA SER A 187 4.68 -2.13 5.90
C SER A 187 4.22 -0.89 6.65
N ILE A 188 5.11 -0.31 7.44
CA ILE A 188 4.76 0.77 8.37
C ILE A 188 5.13 2.12 7.77
N SER A 189 4.17 3.05 7.74
CA SER A 189 4.35 4.43 7.27
C SER A 189 4.76 5.35 8.43
N LEU A 190 6.07 5.51 8.63
CA LEU A 190 6.65 6.49 9.54
C LEU A 190 6.68 7.86 8.85
N LYS A 191 5.64 8.66 9.08
CA LYS A 191 5.43 9.92 8.35
C LYS A 191 6.42 11.02 8.72
N SER A 192 6.91 11.10 9.96
CA SER A 192 7.86 12.14 10.36
C SER A 192 8.60 11.73 11.64
N MET A 193 9.77 12.31 11.90
CA MET A 193 10.42 12.24 13.21
C MET A 193 10.05 13.41 14.14
N GLN A 194 9.07 14.23 13.75
CA GLN A 194 8.58 15.36 14.54
C GLN A 194 7.18 15.08 15.10
N ASP A 195 7.04 15.02 16.43
CA ASP A 195 5.72 14.88 17.06
C ASP A 195 4.77 16.07 16.76
N SER A 196 5.32 17.25 16.44
CA SER A 196 4.55 18.41 15.97
C SER A 196 3.84 18.14 14.63
N PHE A 197 4.48 17.41 13.71
CA PHE A 197 3.88 17.01 12.43
C PHE A 197 2.62 16.18 12.68
N TYR A 198 2.70 15.17 13.56
CA TYR A 198 1.57 14.31 13.86
C TYR A 198 0.40 15.06 14.49
N ARG A 199 0.68 15.89 15.49
CA ARG A 199 -0.35 16.68 16.17
C ARG A 199 -1.06 17.63 15.22
N LYS A 200 -0.29 18.34 14.38
CA LYS A 200 -0.81 19.37 13.49
C LYS A 200 -1.53 18.81 12.28
N HIS A 201 -0.97 17.77 11.65
CA HIS A 201 -1.41 17.33 10.33
C HIS A 201 -2.18 16.00 10.34
N THR A 202 -2.06 15.18 11.38
CA THR A 202 -2.64 13.81 11.41
C THR A 202 -3.54 13.53 12.61
N GLY A 203 -3.53 14.42 13.61
CA GLY A 203 -4.27 14.26 14.86
C GLY A 203 -3.77 13.11 15.74
N GLY A 204 -2.56 12.63 15.49
CA GLY A 204 -1.88 11.54 16.21
C GLY A 204 -0.68 12.03 17.03
N ARG A 205 0.15 11.08 17.45
CA ARG A 205 1.42 11.29 18.16
C ARG A 205 2.49 10.38 17.56
N LEU A 206 3.75 10.83 17.57
CA LEU A 206 4.87 10.07 17.03
C LEU A 206 5.21 8.85 17.90
N GLN A 207 5.37 9.06 19.21
CA GLN A 207 5.94 8.04 20.09
C GLN A 207 5.24 6.67 20.02
N PRO A 208 3.88 6.57 20.01
CA PRO A 208 3.22 5.27 19.91
C PRO A 208 3.54 4.50 18.61
N ILE A 209 3.86 5.20 17.52
CA ILE A 209 4.24 4.57 16.25
C ILE A 209 5.65 4.02 16.35
N LEU A 210 6.58 4.77 16.95
CA LEU A 210 7.95 4.31 17.19
C LEU A 210 7.99 3.09 18.11
N ASP A 211 7.18 3.11 19.18
CA ASP A 211 7.04 1.99 20.11
C ASP A 211 6.45 0.76 19.40
N GLY A 212 5.42 0.97 18.57
CA GLY A 212 4.84 -0.12 17.79
C GLY A 212 5.79 -0.73 16.76
N ILE A 213 6.57 0.10 16.05
CA ILE A 213 7.62 -0.40 15.14
C ILE A 213 8.61 -1.27 15.90
N LYS A 214 9.05 -0.84 17.09
CA LYS A 214 9.95 -1.63 17.95
C LYS A 214 9.32 -2.95 18.38
N GLN A 215 8.05 -2.95 18.78
CA GLN A 215 7.34 -4.18 19.16
C GLN A 215 7.27 -5.20 18.01
N VAL A 216 6.98 -4.75 16.79
CA VAL A 216 7.01 -5.62 15.60
C VAL A 216 8.42 -6.11 15.30
N TYR A 217 9.42 -5.23 15.39
CA TYR A 217 10.81 -5.58 15.17
C TYR A 217 11.33 -6.59 16.22
N ASP A 218 11.03 -6.40 17.50
CA ASP A 218 11.44 -7.31 18.57
C ASP A 218 10.84 -8.70 18.41
N ALA A 219 9.60 -8.80 17.90
CA ALA A 219 8.97 -10.08 17.57
C ALA A 219 9.73 -10.86 16.47
N ARG A 220 10.56 -10.20 15.66
CA ARG A 220 11.40 -10.82 14.61
C ARG A 220 12.64 -11.50 15.13
N LYS A 221 13.18 -11.04 16.26
CA LYS A 221 14.47 -11.51 16.81
C LYS A 221 14.47 -13.01 17.13
N GLY A 222 13.29 -13.64 17.27
CA GLY A 222 13.14 -15.09 17.43
C GLY A 222 13.26 -15.93 16.14
N GLY A 223 13.57 -15.33 14.99
CA GLY A 223 13.80 -16.04 13.71
C GLY A 223 12.53 -16.42 12.92
N ASN A 224 11.36 -16.40 13.57
CA ASN A 224 10.06 -16.72 12.96
C ASN A 224 9.06 -15.55 13.00
N GLY A 225 9.52 -14.33 13.29
CA GLY A 225 8.65 -13.16 13.31
C GLY A 225 8.36 -12.61 11.92
N PRO A 226 7.48 -11.59 11.84
CA PRO A 226 6.98 -11.09 10.56
C PRO A 226 8.04 -10.33 9.77
N HIS A 227 7.88 -10.26 8.46
CA HIS A 227 8.65 -9.31 7.65
C HIS A 227 8.28 -7.88 8.03
N LEU A 228 9.25 -6.96 8.02
CA LEU A 228 8.98 -5.53 8.28
C LEU A 228 9.81 -4.64 7.36
N GLU A 229 9.13 -3.68 6.73
CA GLU A 229 9.70 -2.58 5.97
C GLU A 229 9.11 -1.25 6.43
N ILE A 230 9.90 -0.17 6.32
CA ILE A 230 9.51 1.17 6.75
C ILE A 230 9.41 2.09 5.53
N SER A 231 8.35 2.89 5.48
CA SER A 231 8.18 3.93 4.47
C SER A 231 8.04 5.31 5.10
N ASN A 232 8.68 6.31 4.51
CA ASN A 232 8.53 7.71 4.86
C ASN A 232 7.95 8.49 3.67
N LEU A 233 6.71 8.96 3.81
CA LEU A 233 6.10 9.85 2.82
C LEU A 233 6.68 11.26 3.00
N CYS A 234 7.45 11.72 2.01
CA CYS A 234 8.11 13.02 2.05
C CYS A 234 7.18 14.12 1.52
N VAL A 235 6.37 14.70 2.39
CA VAL A 235 5.41 15.77 2.11
C VAL A 235 6.11 17.11 1.89
N THR A 236 5.93 17.65 0.68
CA THR A 236 6.51 18.92 0.22
C THR A 236 6.27 20.07 1.19
N GLY A 237 7.30 20.80 1.57
CA GLY A 237 7.24 21.94 2.48
C GLY A 237 6.96 21.60 3.95
N ARG A 238 6.99 20.31 4.34
CA ARG A 238 6.70 19.87 5.72
C ARG A 238 7.79 18.99 6.32
N ASN A 239 8.20 17.93 5.63
CA ASN A 239 9.22 16.97 6.10
C ASN A 239 10.20 16.53 4.99
N ASP A 240 10.21 17.22 3.85
CA ASP A 240 11.03 16.96 2.66
C ASP A 240 12.36 17.73 2.67
N SER A 241 13.04 17.77 3.82
CA SER A 241 14.41 18.31 3.91
C SER A 241 15.40 17.19 4.22
N LEU A 242 16.65 17.34 3.79
CA LEU A 242 17.69 16.31 4.01
C LEU A 242 17.95 16.08 5.50
N THR A 243 17.77 17.11 6.33
CA THR A 243 17.83 16.99 7.79
C THR A 243 16.71 16.12 8.34
N GLU A 244 15.49 16.27 7.81
CA GLU A 244 14.34 15.49 8.27
C GLU A 244 14.36 14.05 7.77
N SER A 245 14.78 13.81 6.53
CA SER A 245 14.97 12.44 6.02
C SER A 245 16.06 11.70 6.78
N ARG A 246 17.20 12.36 7.07
CA ARG A 246 18.28 11.75 7.86
C ARG A 246 17.84 11.30 9.25
N LYS A 247 16.97 12.07 9.92
CA LYS A 247 16.41 11.66 11.23
C LYS A 247 15.68 10.31 11.15
N VAL A 248 15.05 9.99 10.01
CA VAL A 248 14.37 8.70 9.81
C VAL A 248 15.39 7.57 9.75
N SER A 249 16.41 7.69 8.88
CA SER A 249 17.45 6.67 8.76
C SER A 249 18.27 6.53 10.04
N ASP A 250 18.62 7.63 10.71
CA ASP A 250 19.34 7.63 11.99
C ASP A 250 18.54 6.88 13.06
N TRP A 251 17.23 7.14 13.16
CA TRP A 251 16.39 6.44 14.12
C TRP A 251 16.32 4.94 13.82
N MET A 252 16.21 4.56 12.55
CA MET A 252 16.23 3.15 12.14
C MET A 252 17.56 2.48 12.49
N LEU A 253 18.71 3.08 12.16
CA LEU A 253 20.03 2.54 12.49
C LEU A 253 20.27 2.41 14.01
N ASN A 254 19.69 3.30 14.81
CA ASN A 254 19.84 3.26 16.27
C ASN A 254 18.90 2.25 16.98
N HIS A 255 17.87 1.75 16.30
CA HIS A 255 16.82 0.96 16.96
C HIS A 255 16.42 -0.33 16.23
N LEU A 256 16.76 -0.46 14.95
CA LEU A 256 16.48 -1.57 14.06
C LEU A 256 17.79 -2.03 13.41
N ASP A 257 17.72 -3.07 12.57
CA ASP A 257 18.86 -3.51 11.77
C ASP A 257 19.02 -2.66 10.49
N GLU A 258 20.27 -2.47 10.06
CA GLU A 258 20.65 -1.82 8.79
C GLU A 258 20.06 -2.48 7.53
N GLU A 259 19.61 -3.73 7.66
CA GLU A 259 18.96 -4.51 6.61
C GLU A 259 17.45 -4.27 6.52
N ILE A 260 16.83 -3.55 7.46
CA ILE A 260 15.41 -3.18 7.36
C ILE A 260 15.22 -2.18 6.22
N PRO A 261 14.47 -2.52 5.16
CA PRO A 261 14.28 -1.62 4.03
C PRO A 261 13.61 -0.30 4.42
N LEU A 262 14.17 0.80 3.93
CA LEU A 262 13.60 2.14 4.02
C LEU A 262 13.14 2.62 2.64
N HIS A 263 11.91 3.09 2.54
CA HIS A 263 11.34 3.69 1.33
C HIS A 263 11.10 5.17 1.54
N TYR A 264 11.80 6.04 0.80
CA TYR A 264 11.43 7.44 0.67
C TYR A 264 10.37 7.56 -0.43
N VAL A 265 9.15 7.91 -0.02
CA VAL A 265 7.98 7.85 -0.89
C VAL A 265 7.58 9.25 -1.35
N ARG A 266 7.42 9.40 -2.66
CA ARG A 266 7.00 10.66 -3.29
C ARG A 266 5.56 11.00 -2.91
N PHE A 267 5.37 12.20 -2.38
CA PHE A 267 4.10 12.81 -2.05
C PHE A 267 3.37 13.32 -3.31
N HIS A 268 2.05 13.29 -3.24
CA HIS A 268 1.15 13.88 -4.21
C HIS A 268 0.12 14.79 -3.48
N PRO A 269 -0.07 16.04 -3.93
CA PRO A 269 -1.02 16.99 -3.34
C PRO A 269 -2.47 16.49 -3.43
N ASP A 270 -3.12 16.34 -2.27
CA ASP A 270 -4.49 15.83 -2.19
C ASP A 270 -5.24 16.43 -1.00
N TYR A 271 -6.56 16.24 -1.01
CA TYR A 271 -7.49 16.62 0.05
C TYR A 271 -7.52 18.12 0.37
N ARG A 272 -6.85 18.55 1.45
CA ARG A 272 -6.76 19.97 1.87
C ARG A 272 -5.37 20.55 1.62
N TYR A 273 -4.47 19.75 1.08
CA TYR A 273 -3.08 20.13 0.86
C TYR A 273 -2.74 19.99 -0.62
N THR A 274 -3.43 20.81 -1.43
CA THR A 274 -3.39 20.81 -2.90
C THR A 274 -2.48 21.89 -3.47
N ASP A 275 -2.23 22.97 -2.74
CA ASP A 275 -1.51 24.16 -3.22
C ASP A 275 0.01 24.03 -3.07
N VAL A 276 0.55 22.86 -3.42
CA VAL A 276 1.99 22.55 -3.40
C VAL A 276 2.31 21.59 -4.55
N GLU A 277 3.59 21.45 -4.88
CA GLU A 277 4.02 20.45 -5.87
C GLU A 277 4.20 19.06 -5.24
N ARG A 278 4.28 18.04 -6.10
CA ARG A 278 4.77 16.70 -5.71
C ARG A 278 6.20 16.81 -5.18
N THR A 279 6.62 15.86 -4.33
CA THR A 279 8.01 15.87 -3.84
C THR A 279 8.99 15.81 -5.00
N SER A 280 10.06 16.60 -4.90
CA SER A 280 11.18 16.58 -5.83
C SER A 280 11.86 15.22 -5.86
N ILE A 281 12.03 14.65 -7.07
CA ILE A 281 12.80 13.41 -7.27
C ILE A 281 14.28 13.62 -6.90
N PRO A 282 14.95 14.71 -7.32
CA PRO A 282 16.32 15.01 -6.86
C PRO A 282 16.50 15.00 -5.34
N PHE A 283 15.52 15.53 -4.59
CA PHE A 283 15.55 15.46 -3.13
C PHE A 283 15.52 14.02 -2.62
N LEU A 284 14.61 13.20 -3.17
CA LEU A 284 14.47 11.80 -2.78
C LEU A 284 15.75 11.00 -3.09
N GLU A 285 16.35 11.18 -4.26
CA GLU A 285 17.61 10.54 -4.64
C GLU A 285 18.74 10.96 -3.69
N GLN A 286 18.84 12.24 -3.33
CA GLN A 286 19.84 12.70 -2.38
C GLN A 286 19.60 12.16 -0.96
N ALA A 287 18.35 12.07 -0.51
CA ALA A 287 17.99 11.46 0.77
C ALA A 287 18.38 9.97 0.80
N ARG A 288 18.20 9.25 -0.31
CA ARG A 288 18.64 7.86 -0.48
C ARG A 288 20.15 7.73 -0.40
N VAL A 289 20.90 8.57 -1.13
CA VAL A 289 22.37 8.57 -1.09
C VAL A 289 22.88 8.79 0.33
N ASN A 290 22.32 9.76 1.05
CA ASN A 290 22.72 10.04 2.43
C ASN A 290 22.46 8.85 3.36
N ALA A 291 21.26 8.25 3.29
CA ALA A 291 20.92 7.11 4.14
C ALA A 291 21.83 5.89 3.89
N LEU A 292 22.17 5.61 2.62
CA LEU A 292 23.13 4.55 2.26
C LEU A 292 24.55 4.87 2.77
N ALA A 293 24.98 6.13 2.65
CA ALA A 293 26.26 6.58 3.19
C ALA A 293 26.32 6.48 4.72
N ASP A 294 25.20 6.69 5.41
CA ASP A 294 25.08 6.60 6.87
C ASP A 294 25.07 5.16 7.40
N GLY A 295 24.85 4.17 6.54
CA GLY A 295 24.99 2.75 6.88
C GLY A 295 23.78 1.88 6.53
N MET A 296 22.66 2.45 6.08
CA MET A 296 21.54 1.64 5.60
C MET A 296 21.97 0.80 4.40
N ARG A 297 21.54 -0.47 4.34
CA ARG A 297 21.88 -1.35 3.20
C ARG A 297 20.86 -1.27 2.06
N TYR A 298 19.60 -1.02 2.39
CA TYR A 298 18.50 -1.05 1.43
C TYR A 298 17.62 0.19 1.58
N VAL A 299 17.77 1.10 0.63
CA VAL A 299 17.00 2.34 0.57
C VAL A 299 16.43 2.51 -0.83
N TYR A 300 15.12 2.75 -0.89
CA TYR A 300 14.34 2.76 -2.13
C TYR A 300 13.57 4.06 -2.30
N LEU A 301 13.28 4.39 -3.56
CA LEU A 301 12.26 5.38 -3.87
C LEU A 301 10.92 4.70 -4.18
N GLY A 302 9.87 5.19 -3.52
CA GLY A 302 8.48 4.79 -3.75
C GLY A 302 7.71 5.87 -4.50
N ASN A 303 6.67 5.49 -5.25
CA ASN A 303 5.87 6.39 -6.11
C ASN A 303 6.71 7.18 -7.12
N VAL A 304 7.76 6.56 -7.66
CA VAL A 304 8.57 7.09 -8.74
C VAL A 304 8.71 6.00 -9.81
N TYR A 305 8.25 6.28 -11.03
CA TYR A 305 8.43 5.37 -12.15
C TYR A 305 9.84 5.49 -12.75
N GLY A 306 10.38 4.38 -13.27
CA GLY A 306 11.57 4.38 -14.13
C GLY A 306 12.90 4.74 -13.46
N THR A 307 13.03 4.67 -12.14
CA THR A 307 14.30 4.92 -11.43
C THR A 307 15.00 3.62 -11.03
N ASP A 308 16.33 3.60 -11.18
CA ASP A 308 17.19 2.55 -10.64
C ASP A 308 17.09 2.44 -9.12
N SER A 309 16.70 3.50 -8.43
CA SER A 309 16.47 3.50 -6.98
C SER A 309 15.23 2.71 -6.55
N ALA A 310 14.46 2.14 -7.48
CA ALA A 310 13.43 1.14 -7.19
C ALA A 310 13.95 -0.32 -7.28
N ASN A 311 15.13 -0.53 -7.87
CA ASN A 311 15.72 -1.86 -8.06
C ASN A 311 16.52 -2.28 -6.82
N SER A 312 16.59 -3.60 -6.60
CA SER A 312 17.42 -4.17 -5.53
C SER A 312 18.79 -4.58 -6.09
N TYR A 313 19.86 -4.24 -5.36
CA TYR A 313 21.24 -4.56 -5.72
C TYR A 313 21.96 -5.29 -4.59
N CYS A 314 22.95 -6.10 -4.94
CA CYS A 314 23.87 -6.67 -3.98
C CYS A 314 24.66 -5.56 -3.28
N PRO A 315 24.67 -5.50 -1.94
CA PRO A 315 25.47 -4.49 -1.24
C PRO A 315 26.98 -4.68 -1.49
N ASP A 316 27.43 -5.92 -1.72
CA ASP A 316 28.85 -6.25 -1.78
C ASP A 316 29.46 -6.06 -3.19
N CYS A 317 28.72 -6.38 -4.25
CA CYS A 317 29.23 -6.31 -5.63
C CYS A 317 28.35 -5.51 -6.59
N GLN A 318 27.29 -4.87 -6.10
CA GLN A 318 26.36 -4.03 -6.86
C GLN A 318 25.64 -4.74 -8.02
N THR A 319 25.72 -6.07 -8.10
CA THR A 319 24.96 -6.85 -9.08
C THR A 319 23.47 -6.69 -8.80
N GLN A 320 22.69 -6.36 -9.83
CA GLN A 320 21.25 -6.21 -9.73
C GLN A 320 20.61 -7.55 -9.35
N TRP A 321 19.88 -7.55 -8.24
CA TRP A 321 19.13 -8.71 -7.74
C TRP A 321 17.70 -8.72 -8.24
N VAL A 322 17.04 -7.56 -8.27
CA VAL A 322 15.66 -7.44 -8.72
C VAL A 322 15.50 -6.16 -9.52
N LYS A 323 15.06 -6.27 -10.77
CA LYS A 323 14.64 -5.13 -11.59
C LYS A 323 13.14 -4.90 -11.43
N ARG A 324 12.72 -3.65 -11.27
CA ARG A 324 11.32 -3.24 -11.11
C ARG A 324 10.94 -2.16 -12.11
N ASN A 325 10.01 -2.49 -13.00
CA ASN A 325 9.41 -1.56 -13.94
C ASN A 325 7.90 -1.47 -13.65
N GLY A 326 7.46 -0.36 -13.06
CA GLY A 326 6.09 -0.24 -12.56
C GLY A 326 5.76 -1.34 -11.56
N LEU A 327 4.68 -2.07 -11.78
CA LEU A 327 4.19 -3.19 -10.97
C LEU A 327 4.83 -4.54 -11.33
N VAL A 328 5.80 -4.57 -12.23
CA VAL A 328 6.50 -5.80 -12.63
C VAL A 328 7.86 -5.85 -11.97
N ALA A 329 8.15 -6.96 -11.30
CA ALA A 329 9.48 -7.25 -10.78
C ALA A 329 10.03 -8.53 -11.41
N HIS A 330 11.33 -8.50 -11.75
CA HIS A 330 12.07 -9.65 -12.25
C HIS A 330 13.29 -9.88 -11.36
N SER A 331 13.37 -11.09 -10.78
CA SER A 331 14.47 -11.51 -9.91
C SER A 331 15.57 -12.20 -10.71
N PHE A 332 16.81 -11.83 -10.43
CA PHE A 332 18.04 -12.45 -10.94
C PHE A 332 18.78 -13.24 -9.86
N LEU A 333 18.22 -13.35 -8.65
CA LEU A 333 18.79 -14.15 -7.57
C LEU A 333 18.77 -15.63 -7.93
N LYS A 334 19.87 -16.33 -7.64
CA LYS A 334 19.98 -17.79 -7.79
C LYS A 334 19.82 -18.44 -6.43
N ASP A 335 18.71 -19.16 -6.22
CA ASP A 335 18.38 -19.84 -4.96
C ASP A 335 18.47 -18.92 -3.73
N GLY A 336 18.09 -17.64 -3.89
CA GLY A 336 18.17 -16.62 -2.83
C GLY A 336 19.55 -16.00 -2.62
N SER A 337 20.50 -16.24 -3.52
CA SER A 337 21.87 -15.71 -3.44
C SER A 337 22.23 -14.88 -4.66
N CYS A 338 23.18 -13.95 -4.48
CA CYS A 338 23.70 -13.13 -5.56
C CYS A 338 24.36 -14.00 -6.64
N PRO A 339 23.99 -13.87 -7.93
CA PRO A 339 24.55 -14.70 -8.99
C PRO A 339 26.05 -14.44 -9.25
N ASN A 340 26.54 -13.24 -8.88
CA ASN A 340 27.93 -12.85 -9.10
C ASN A 340 28.87 -13.22 -7.93
N CYS A 341 28.61 -12.72 -6.72
CA CYS A 341 29.51 -12.93 -5.56
C CYS A 341 29.03 -13.99 -4.55
N GLY A 342 27.86 -14.60 -4.74
CA GLY A 342 27.32 -15.63 -3.84
C GLY A 342 26.75 -15.11 -2.51
N LYS A 343 26.77 -13.80 -2.23
CA LYS A 343 26.16 -13.20 -1.03
C LYS A 343 24.69 -13.61 -0.90
N ARG A 344 24.30 -14.14 0.27
CA ARG A 344 22.90 -14.44 0.59
C ARG A 344 22.08 -13.14 0.61
N SER A 345 20.95 -13.13 -0.08
CA SER A 345 20.01 -12.01 -0.05
C SER A 345 19.04 -12.15 1.13
N PRO A 346 18.67 -11.05 1.81
CA PRO A 346 17.57 -11.04 2.78
C PRO A 346 16.19 -11.03 2.09
N ILE A 347 16.13 -10.93 0.75
CA ILE A 347 14.88 -10.95 0.00
C ILE A 347 14.25 -12.35 0.06
N VAL A 348 13.02 -12.42 0.58
CA VAL A 348 12.18 -13.63 0.49
C VAL A 348 11.70 -13.78 -0.94
N LEU A 349 12.08 -14.85 -1.62
CA LEU A 349 11.70 -15.10 -3.01
C LEU A 349 10.22 -15.51 -3.14
N PRO A 350 9.58 -15.23 -4.29
CA PRO A 350 8.23 -15.73 -4.60
C PRO A 350 8.17 -17.26 -4.56
N TRP A 351 6.99 -17.81 -4.29
CA TRP A 351 6.77 -19.26 -4.29
C TRP A 351 6.88 -19.86 -5.71
N GLU A 352 7.51 -21.04 -5.80
CA GLU A 352 7.92 -21.69 -7.07
C GLU A 352 6.75 -22.06 -8.00
N ASP A 353 5.57 -22.33 -7.45
CA ASP A 353 4.39 -22.78 -8.23
C ASP A 353 3.63 -21.66 -8.94
N LYS A 354 4.29 -20.62 -9.51
CA LYS A 354 3.54 -19.66 -10.34
C LYS A 354 3.05 -20.39 -11.58
N LYS A 355 1.73 -20.50 -11.77
CA LYS A 355 1.17 -20.93 -13.06
C LYS A 355 1.78 -20.05 -14.14
N LEU A 356 2.50 -20.67 -15.07
CA LEU A 356 3.04 -19.97 -16.23
C LEU A 356 1.88 -19.23 -16.90
N ARG A 357 2.14 -17.99 -17.35
CA ARG A 357 1.17 -17.32 -18.22
C ARG A 357 0.92 -18.27 -19.40
N PRO A 358 -0.35 -18.48 -19.80
CA PRO A 358 -0.62 -19.30 -20.97
C PRO A 358 0.20 -18.78 -22.14
N GLU A 359 1.04 -19.63 -22.73
CA GLU A 359 1.72 -19.28 -23.98
C GLU A 359 0.70 -19.32 -25.12
N GLY A 360 0.85 -18.43 -26.10
CA GLY A 360 -0.02 -18.42 -27.28
C GLY A 360 -1.44 -17.90 -27.05
N ILE A 361 -1.63 -16.96 -26.12
CA ILE A 361 -2.93 -16.29 -25.92
C ILE A 361 -3.34 -15.57 -27.23
N SER A 362 -4.44 -16.02 -27.83
CA SER A 362 -5.09 -15.36 -28.96
C SER A 362 -6.24 -14.48 -28.46
N ILE A 363 -6.28 -13.22 -28.91
CA ILE A 363 -7.40 -12.32 -28.60
C ILE A 363 -8.58 -12.68 -29.51
N PRO A 364 -9.77 -12.99 -28.95
CA PRO A 364 -10.96 -13.24 -29.76
C PRO A 364 -11.34 -12.04 -30.63
N SER A 365 -11.72 -12.30 -31.89
CA SER A 365 -11.98 -11.28 -32.91
C SER A 365 -13.21 -10.40 -32.67
N GLU A 366 -14.13 -10.87 -31.83
CA GLU A 366 -15.42 -10.26 -31.53
C GLU A 366 -15.37 -9.25 -30.37
N LEU A 367 -14.21 -9.11 -29.72
CA LEU A 367 -14.04 -8.18 -28.60
C LEU A 367 -13.93 -6.74 -29.08
N SER A 368 -14.54 -5.83 -28.33
CA SER A 368 -14.30 -4.39 -28.41
C SER A 368 -12.94 -4.05 -27.84
N CYS A 369 -12.32 -2.98 -28.35
CA CYS A 369 -10.99 -2.55 -27.91
C CYS A 369 -11.04 -1.08 -27.45
N SER A 370 -10.60 -0.85 -26.22
CA SER A 370 -10.34 0.46 -25.66
C SER A 370 -8.84 0.70 -25.54
N THR A 371 -8.37 1.95 -25.69
CA THR A 371 -6.93 2.28 -25.58
C THR A 371 -6.72 3.33 -24.49
N HIS A 372 -5.67 3.15 -23.70
CA HIS A 372 -5.22 4.13 -22.71
C HIS A 372 -3.73 4.43 -22.90
N MET A 373 -3.39 5.71 -23.00
CA MET A 373 -2.01 6.16 -23.21
C MET A 373 -1.40 6.67 -21.91
N PHE A 374 -0.20 6.16 -21.60
CA PHE A 374 0.62 6.69 -20.51
C PHE A 374 1.15 8.07 -20.89
N ARG A 375 1.19 8.98 -19.93
CA ARG A 375 1.66 10.36 -20.15
C ARG A 375 2.13 10.98 -18.84
N GLY A 376 3.21 11.75 -18.91
CA GLY A 376 3.77 12.41 -17.73
C GLY A 376 3.92 11.45 -16.54
N ALA A 377 3.37 11.81 -15.39
CA ALA A 377 3.32 10.91 -14.23
C ALA A 377 2.21 9.83 -14.26
N ILE A 378 1.29 9.85 -15.22
CA ILE A 378 0.27 8.80 -15.40
C ILE A 378 0.91 7.60 -16.10
N GLN A 379 1.46 6.71 -15.30
CA GLN A 379 2.15 5.48 -15.73
C GLN A 379 1.41 4.21 -15.29
N ALA A 380 0.26 4.35 -14.64
CA ALA A 380 -0.60 3.25 -14.22
C ALA A 380 -2.08 3.64 -14.27
N CYS A 381 -2.94 2.62 -14.26
CA CYS A 381 -4.37 2.80 -14.13
C CYS A 381 -5.02 1.62 -13.39
N HIS A 382 -6.10 1.88 -12.66
CA HIS A 382 -7.05 0.85 -12.29
C HIS A 382 -8.03 0.63 -13.44
N ILE A 383 -8.31 -0.63 -13.71
CA ILE A 383 -9.38 -1.07 -14.59
C ILE A 383 -10.44 -1.71 -13.70
N GLU A 384 -11.69 -1.25 -13.84
CA GLU A 384 -12.85 -1.77 -13.12
C GLU A 384 -13.93 -2.17 -14.13
N GLN A 385 -14.59 -3.30 -13.87
CA GLN A 385 -15.74 -3.82 -14.59
C GLN A 385 -16.83 -4.22 -13.60
N ASP A 386 -18.09 -4.07 -13.98
CA ASP A 386 -19.22 -4.30 -13.07
C ASP A 386 -19.40 -5.80 -12.72
N GLU A 387 -18.94 -6.69 -13.58
CA GLU A 387 -18.95 -8.15 -13.36
C GLU A 387 -17.60 -8.76 -13.73
N GLU A 388 -17.21 -9.82 -13.03
CA GLU A 388 -16.01 -10.59 -13.36
C GLU A 388 -16.12 -11.21 -14.75
N SER A 389 -15.35 -10.67 -15.69
CA SER A 389 -15.23 -11.18 -17.05
C SER A 389 -13.78 -11.19 -17.51
N THR A 390 -13.48 -12.04 -18.49
CA THR A 390 -12.12 -12.15 -19.05
C THR A 390 -11.83 -10.91 -19.89
N LEU A 391 -10.78 -10.19 -19.52
CA LEU A 391 -10.22 -9.06 -20.24
C LEU A 391 -8.84 -9.43 -20.76
N TYR A 392 -8.56 -9.04 -22.00
CA TYR A 392 -7.21 -9.14 -22.56
C TYR A 392 -6.58 -7.76 -22.59
N TYR A 393 -5.29 -7.67 -22.33
CA TYR A 393 -4.56 -6.40 -22.46
C TYR A 393 -3.23 -6.59 -23.17
N GLN A 394 -2.83 -5.60 -23.97
CA GLN A 394 -1.58 -5.61 -24.71
C GLN A 394 -0.90 -4.24 -24.64
N PHE A 395 0.41 -4.21 -24.38
CA PHE A 395 1.19 -2.97 -24.42
C PHE A 395 1.51 -2.56 -25.85
N ILE A 396 1.39 -1.26 -26.14
CA ILE A 396 1.61 -0.70 -27.48
C ILE A 396 2.65 0.44 -27.47
N SER A 397 3.33 0.63 -28.59
CA SER A 397 4.20 1.78 -28.86
C SER A 397 3.37 3.05 -29.14
N ALA A 398 4.05 4.18 -29.30
CA ALA A 398 3.41 5.45 -29.72
C ALA A 398 2.77 5.36 -31.12
N SER A 399 3.25 4.47 -31.99
CA SER A 399 2.65 4.20 -33.31
C SER A 399 1.49 3.22 -33.26
N GLY A 400 1.15 2.68 -32.08
CA GLY A 400 0.09 1.68 -31.91
C GLY A 400 0.51 0.24 -32.21
N GLU A 401 1.80 -0.02 -32.38
CA GLU A 401 2.32 -1.38 -32.61
C GLU A 401 2.50 -2.13 -31.30
N PRO A 402 2.19 -3.44 -31.23
CA PRO A 402 2.47 -4.25 -30.04
C PRO A 402 3.95 -4.24 -29.67
N VAL A 403 4.26 -4.00 -28.39
CA VAL A 403 5.63 -4.09 -27.84
C VAL A 403 5.76 -5.04 -26.65
N GLY A 404 4.63 -5.46 -26.08
CA GLY A 404 4.55 -6.46 -25.02
C GLY A 404 3.54 -7.57 -25.35
N GLU A 405 3.58 -8.62 -24.55
CA GLU A 405 2.68 -9.77 -24.68
C GLU A 405 1.22 -9.43 -24.30
N VAL A 406 0.31 -10.31 -24.70
CA VAL A 406 -1.08 -10.27 -24.28
C VAL A 406 -1.22 -10.86 -22.89
N GLY A 407 -1.74 -10.07 -21.94
CA GLY A 407 -2.12 -10.54 -20.62
C GLY A 407 -3.63 -10.77 -20.51
N VAL A 408 -4.05 -11.57 -19.53
CA VAL A 408 -5.45 -11.85 -19.23
C VAL A 408 -5.75 -11.52 -17.78
N ASN A 409 -6.91 -10.91 -17.51
CA ASN A 409 -7.41 -10.69 -16.17
C ASN A 409 -8.90 -11.03 -16.06
N GLY A 410 -9.29 -11.73 -14.99
CA GLY A 410 -10.67 -12.11 -14.71
C GLY A 410 -11.27 -11.44 -13.47
N CYS A 411 -10.56 -10.49 -12.86
CA CYS A 411 -10.97 -9.78 -11.66
C CYS A 411 -11.91 -8.60 -11.98
N SER A 412 -12.80 -8.26 -11.05
CA SER A 412 -13.68 -7.08 -11.19
C SER A 412 -12.89 -5.77 -11.16
N ARG A 413 -11.76 -5.74 -10.44
CA ARG A 413 -10.86 -4.59 -10.38
C ARG A 413 -9.40 -5.01 -10.27
N PHE A 414 -8.54 -4.43 -11.12
CA PHE A 414 -7.10 -4.69 -11.12
C PHE A 414 -6.31 -3.48 -11.61
N MET A 415 -5.03 -3.43 -11.28
CA MET A 415 -4.13 -2.35 -11.68
C MET A 415 -3.16 -2.84 -12.75
N LEU A 416 -2.92 -1.99 -13.75
CA LEU A 416 -1.85 -2.15 -14.73
C LEU A 416 -0.95 -0.91 -14.70
N SER A 417 0.33 -1.12 -14.94
CA SER A 417 1.30 -0.03 -15.14
C SER A 417 2.12 -0.27 -16.38
N LYS A 418 2.74 0.80 -16.88
CA LYS A 418 3.85 0.70 -17.82
C LYS A 418 4.89 -0.26 -17.24
N SER A 419 5.20 -1.33 -17.96
CA SER A 419 6.17 -2.34 -17.53
C SER A 419 7.31 -2.53 -18.53
N ASP A 420 7.18 -1.94 -19.72
CA ASP A 420 8.18 -1.88 -20.78
C ASP A 420 8.42 -0.41 -21.13
N ASP A 421 9.67 0.01 -21.18
CA ASP A 421 10.04 1.40 -21.43
C ASP A 421 9.62 1.87 -22.84
N ARG A 422 9.49 0.92 -23.77
CA ARG A 422 9.00 1.14 -25.14
C ARG A 422 7.47 1.30 -25.21
N ALA A 423 6.74 0.92 -24.16
CA ALA A 423 5.29 1.05 -24.13
C ALA A 423 4.88 2.52 -23.93
N ALA A 424 4.02 3.01 -24.82
CA ALA A 424 3.36 4.31 -24.71
C ALA A 424 1.92 4.18 -24.19
N GLY A 425 1.33 2.99 -24.21
CA GLY A 425 -0.02 2.75 -23.72
C GLY A 425 -0.39 1.28 -23.65
N ILE A 426 -1.66 1.04 -23.36
CA ILE A 426 -2.30 -0.28 -23.30
C ILE A 426 -3.56 -0.30 -24.17
N ARG A 427 -3.75 -1.40 -24.89
CA ARG A 427 -5.05 -1.81 -25.45
C ARG A 427 -5.73 -2.77 -24.49
N LEU A 428 -7.00 -2.55 -24.23
CA LEU A 428 -7.88 -3.38 -23.41
C LEU A 428 -8.97 -3.96 -24.31
N TYR A 429 -9.04 -5.28 -24.40
CA TYR A 429 -10.02 -5.99 -25.20
C TYR A 429 -11.08 -6.62 -24.30
N HIS A 430 -12.35 -6.34 -24.60
CA HIS A 430 -13.48 -6.65 -23.75
C HIS A 430 -14.75 -6.92 -24.53
N SER A 431 -15.74 -7.54 -23.89
CA SER A 431 -17.04 -7.76 -24.51
C SER A 431 -17.73 -6.41 -24.81
N ALA A 432 -18.39 -6.30 -25.97
CA ALA A 432 -18.99 -5.04 -26.45
C ALA A 432 -20.08 -4.45 -25.55
N ASN A 433 -20.76 -5.29 -24.77
CA ASN A 433 -21.85 -4.89 -23.86
C ASN A 433 -21.39 -4.76 -22.40
N ARG A 434 -20.11 -4.48 -22.15
CA ARG A 434 -19.56 -4.36 -20.80
C ARG A 434 -19.00 -2.95 -20.59
N ASP A 435 -19.45 -2.31 -19.52
CA ASP A 435 -18.89 -1.05 -19.06
C ASP A 435 -17.54 -1.30 -18.38
N ILE A 436 -16.50 -0.69 -18.94
CA ILE A 436 -15.17 -0.66 -18.32
C ILE A 436 -14.90 0.76 -17.88
N ARG A 437 -14.54 0.91 -16.61
CA ARG A 437 -14.13 2.17 -16.03
C ARG A 437 -12.62 2.14 -15.82
N LEU A 438 -11.96 3.16 -16.35
CA LEU A 438 -10.52 3.35 -16.18
C LEU A 438 -10.27 4.53 -15.26
N PHE A 439 -9.42 4.31 -14.28
CA PHE A 439 -9.02 5.32 -13.33
C PHE A 439 -7.51 5.51 -13.40
N GLU A 440 -7.07 6.69 -13.80
CA GLU A 440 -5.65 7.01 -13.97
C GLU A 440 -4.96 7.21 -12.63
N VAL A 441 -3.71 6.76 -12.54
CA VAL A 441 -2.92 6.72 -11.31
C VAL A 441 -1.54 7.29 -11.57
N TYR A 442 -1.00 8.04 -10.61
CA TYR A 442 0.39 8.47 -10.65
C TYR A 442 1.35 7.33 -10.33
N ASP A 443 2.32 7.11 -11.21
CA ASP A 443 3.43 6.18 -11.01
C ASP A 443 2.96 4.77 -10.56
N ARG A 444 3.11 4.46 -9.26
CA ARG A 444 2.67 3.21 -8.61
C ARG A 444 1.76 3.47 -7.40
N ALA A 445 1.21 4.69 -7.28
CA ALA A 445 0.34 5.04 -6.17
C ALA A 445 -0.92 4.17 -6.17
N HIS A 446 -1.58 4.03 -5.03
CA HIS A 446 -2.73 3.12 -4.90
C HIS A 446 -4.06 3.72 -5.39
N PHE A 447 -4.08 5.00 -5.77
CA PHE A 447 -5.36 5.71 -5.91
C PHE A 447 -5.51 6.53 -7.18
N PRO A 448 -6.73 6.54 -7.75
CA PRO A 448 -7.10 7.40 -8.86
C PRO A 448 -6.85 8.88 -8.60
N VAL A 449 -6.39 9.57 -9.65
CA VAL A 449 -6.22 11.02 -9.66
C VAL A 449 -7.56 11.70 -9.97
N MET A 450 -7.95 12.67 -9.14
CA MET A 450 -9.04 13.59 -9.49
C MET A 450 -8.45 14.74 -10.31
N ASN A 451 -8.80 14.85 -11.60
CA ASN A 451 -8.32 15.86 -12.58
C ASN A 451 -6.91 15.65 -13.14
N SER A 452 -6.67 14.51 -13.79
CA SER A 452 -5.40 14.21 -14.48
C SER A 452 -5.05 15.18 -15.64
N GLU A 453 -5.97 16.05 -16.08
CA GLU A 453 -5.69 17.07 -17.10
C GLU A 453 -4.78 18.20 -16.59
N GLN A 454 -4.65 18.39 -15.28
CA GLN A 454 -3.85 19.45 -14.66
C GLN A 454 -2.36 19.10 -14.48
N THR A 455 -1.91 17.89 -14.85
CA THR A 455 -0.52 17.43 -14.65
C THR A 455 0.49 17.96 -15.65
N ARG A 456 0.20 19.08 -16.31
CA ARG A 456 1.20 19.78 -17.13
C ARG A 456 2.12 20.59 -16.20
N GLY A 457 3.04 19.91 -15.52
CA GLY A 457 3.98 20.53 -14.56
C GLY A 457 5.42 20.08 -14.79
N THR A 458 6.33 21.04 -14.89
CA THR A 458 7.74 20.98 -15.35
C THR A 458 8.71 20.12 -14.53
N SER A 459 8.24 19.36 -13.52
CA SER A 459 9.10 18.51 -12.67
C SER A 459 9.31 17.09 -13.19
N GLU A 460 8.75 16.75 -14.35
CA GLU A 460 8.73 15.39 -14.90
C GLU A 460 9.96 15.06 -15.78
N ASP A 461 10.67 16.08 -16.29
CA ASP A 461 11.82 15.92 -17.21
C ASP A 461 13.16 16.11 -16.50
N VAL A 462 13.39 15.46 -15.36
CA VAL A 462 14.71 15.45 -14.72
C VAL A 462 15.47 14.19 -15.14
N PRO A 463 16.61 14.29 -15.84
CA PRO A 463 17.47 13.15 -16.11
C PRO A 463 17.85 12.47 -14.78
N ILE A 464 17.55 11.18 -14.67
CA ILE A 464 17.85 10.38 -13.49
C ILE A 464 19.36 10.17 -13.46
N THR A 465 20.06 10.95 -12.66
CA THR A 465 21.52 10.81 -12.49
C THR A 465 21.79 9.68 -11.52
N PHE A 466 22.14 8.50 -12.04
CA PHE A 466 22.75 7.45 -11.24
C PHE A 466 24.09 7.97 -10.70
N HIS A 467 24.23 8.03 -9.38
CA HIS A 467 25.53 8.08 -8.74
C HIS A 467 25.90 6.64 -8.36
N PRO A 468 26.81 5.97 -9.10
CA PRO A 468 27.38 4.72 -8.62
C PRO A 468 27.93 4.99 -7.24
N LEU A 469 27.53 4.17 -6.24
CA LEU A 469 28.23 4.14 -4.96
C LEU A 469 29.67 3.71 -5.25
N GLN A 470 30.57 4.68 -5.41
CA GLN A 470 31.98 4.42 -5.60
C GLN A 470 32.52 3.84 -4.29
N GLY A 471 32.96 2.58 -4.34
CA GLY A 471 33.88 1.96 -3.39
C GLY A 471 33.47 2.00 -1.92
N ARG A 472 32.95 0.88 -1.42
CA ARG A 472 33.27 0.44 -0.05
C ARG A 472 34.12 -0.81 -0.14
#